data_AF-A0A183D2P7-F1
#
_entry.id   AF-A0A183D2P7-F1
#
_cell.length_a   1.000
_cell.length_b   1.000
_cell.length_c   1.000
_cell.angle_alpha   90.00
_cell.angle_beta   90.00
_cell.angle_gamma   90.00
#
_symmetry.space_group_name_H-M   'P 1'
#
loop_
_entity.id
_entity.type
_entity.pdbx_description
1 polymer ?
#
loop_
_entity_poly.entity_id
_entity_poly.type
_entity_poly.pdbx_seq_one_letter_code
_entity_poly.pdbx_strand_id
1 'polypeptide(L)'
;MARLLCDEVTTDRFSPVAFPGGTEMILKYDEHVLTNTYKFGIIYQRFGQTTEEELFGNATRSDAFDEFLNIIGERVELRNFEGYRGGLDTQHGQTGTESVYCQFRQREIMFHVSTMLPYTAGDMQQLQRKRHIGNDIVAIVFQVSVTARDDVPFFGPTLPAPSIFRKGQEFRNFLLTKLINAENAAYKSTKFAKLAERTRYSLLEALYGNLKERAHFYGLPLLETTENASHSMGIFHSVKKAFTGR
;
A
#
# COMPACT_ATOMS: atom_id res chain seq x y z
N MET A 1 9.22 -29.69 -15.08
CA MET A 1 8.08 -28.90 -14.54
C MET A 1 8.31 -27.40 -14.67
N ALA A 2 9.41 -26.82 -14.18
CA ALA A 2 9.65 -25.36 -14.28
C ALA A 2 9.57 -24.78 -15.71
N ARG A 3 10.17 -25.45 -16.71
CA ARG A 3 10.09 -25.04 -18.13
C ARG A 3 8.68 -25.07 -18.75
N LEU A 4 7.71 -25.69 -18.07
CA LEU A 4 6.30 -25.62 -18.50
C LEU A 4 5.64 -24.30 -18.10
N LEU A 5 6.23 -23.57 -17.15
CA LEU A 5 5.73 -22.28 -16.64
C LEU A 5 6.58 -21.10 -17.11
N CYS A 6 7.86 -21.33 -17.40
CA CYS A 6 8.78 -20.32 -17.92
C CYS A 6 9.85 -20.99 -18.81
N ASP A 7 9.69 -20.78 -20.11
CA ASP A 7 10.47 -21.37 -21.21
C ASP A 7 11.95 -20.94 -21.15
N GLU A 8 12.23 -19.78 -20.55
CA GLU A 8 13.55 -19.18 -20.40
C GLU A 8 14.41 -19.86 -19.32
N VAL A 9 13.85 -20.77 -18.52
CA VAL A 9 14.58 -21.48 -17.46
C VAL A 9 15.61 -22.43 -18.08
N THR A 10 16.89 -22.05 -18.00
CA THR A 10 17.99 -22.85 -18.56
C THR A 10 18.52 -23.93 -17.62
N THR A 11 18.38 -23.77 -16.29
CA THR A 11 18.88 -24.77 -15.32
C THR A 11 18.18 -26.12 -15.45
N ASP A 12 18.94 -27.19 -15.26
CA ASP A 12 18.49 -28.57 -15.15
C ASP A 12 18.38 -29.04 -13.69
N ARG A 13 18.91 -28.26 -12.73
CA ARG A 13 18.98 -28.61 -11.31
C ARG A 13 18.24 -27.61 -10.43
N PHE A 14 17.54 -28.14 -9.43
CA PHE A 14 16.86 -27.39 -8.38
C PHE A 14 17.25 -27.97 -7.01
N SER A 15 17.44 -27.10 -6.02
CA SER A 15 17.70 -27.52 -4.64
C SER A 15 16.40 -27.51 -3.84
N PRO A 16 16.12 -28.57 -3.06
CA PRO A 16 14.92 -28.61 -2.23
C PRO A 16 15.00 -27.61 -1.09
N VAL A 17 13.89 -26.92 -0.83
CA VAL A 17 13.69 -26.11 0.38
C VAL A 17 13.04 -27.01 1.43
N ALA A 18 13.86 -27.70 2.23
CA ALA A 18 13.41 -28.72 3.17
C ALA A 18 13.74 -28.35 4.63
N PHE A 19 13.08 -27.33 5.16
CA PHE A 19 13.21 -26.94 6.57
C PHE A 19 11.94 -26.23 7.09
N PRO A 20 11.65 -26.29 8.40
CA PRO A 20 10.53 -25.56 9.01
C PRO A 20 10.68 -24.03 8.84
N GLY A 21 9.63 -23.34 8.42
CA GLY A 21 9.69 -21.88 8.20
C GLY A 21 9.90 -21.46 6.74
N GLY A 22 10.28 -22.38 5.84
CA GLY A 22 10.53 -22.05 4.43
C GLY A 22 9.28 -21.53 3.71
N THR A 23 8.12 -22.16 3.95
CA THR A 23 6.85 -21.76 3.36
C THR A 23 6.42 -20.37 3.83
N GLU A 24 6.60 -20.05 5.11
CA GLU A 24 6.27 -18.75 5.69
C GLU A 24 7.12 -17.62 5.10
N MET A 25 8.38 -17.91 4.77
CA MET A 25 9.26 -16.96 4.10
C MET A 25 8.81 -16.68 2.67
N ILE A 26 8.39 -17.72 1.93
CA ILE A 26 7.86 -17.58 0.57
C ILE A 26 6.52 -16.83 0.59
N LEU A 27 5.62 -17.16 1.53
CA LEU A 27 4.34 -16.46 1.69
C LEU A 27 4.53 -14.96 1.97
N LYS A 28 5.44 -14.61 2.88
CA LYS A 28 5.78 -13.20 3.15
C LYS A 28 6.32 -12.48 1.92
N TYR A 29 7.09 -13.19 1.08
CA TYR A 29 7.52 -12.65 -0.19
C TYR A 29 6.32 -12.48 -1.13
N ASP A 30 5.46 -13.47 -1.36
CA ASP A 30 4.35 -13.32 -2.30
C ASP A 30 3.35 -12.22 -1.87
N GLU A 31 3.12 -12.06 -0.57
CA GLU A 31 2.16 -11.10 -0.02
C GLU A 31 2.72 -9.67 0.10
N HIS A 32 4.02 -9.43 -0.17
CA HIS A 32 4.64 -8.11 0.02
C HIS A 32 4.01 -6.99 -0.84
N VAL A 33 3.34 -7.37 -1.93
CA VAL A 33 2.65 -6.44 -2.84
C VAL A 33 1.22 -6.13 -2.41
N LEU A 34 0.67 -6.87 -1.44
CA LEU A 34 -0.70 -6.65 -0.98
C LEU A 34 -0.76 -5.39 -0.12
N THR A 35 -1.56 -4.42 -0.55
CA THR A 35 -1.86 -3.22 0.24
C THR A 35 -3.30 -3.27 0.78
N ASN A 36 -3.40 -3.07 2.10
CA ASN A 36 -4.66 -2.91 2.82
C ASN A 36 -4.85 -1.48 3.35
N THR A 37 -3.92 -0.58 3.05
CA THR A 37 -3.93 0.80 3.53
C THR A 37 -3.72 1.75 2.37
N TYR A 38 -4.55 2.79 2.31
CA TYR A 38 -4.53 3.78 1.24
C TYR A 38 -4.50 5.19 1.81
N LYS A 39 -3.87 6.09 1.07
CA LYS A 39 -3.86 7.52 1.37
C LYS A 39 -4.18 8.31 0.11
N PHE A 40 -5.12 9.24 0.22
CA PHE A 40 -5.58 10.02 -0.92
C PHE A 40 -5.63 11.50 -0.57
N GLY A 41 -5.14 12.33 -1.48
CA GLY A 41 -5.26 13.78 -1.34
C GLY A 41 -6.69 14.25 -1.59
N ILE A 42 -7.13 15.30 -0.89
CA ILE A 42 -8.35 16.03 -1.24
C ILE A 42 -8.02 17.51 -1.32
N ILE A 43 -8.21 18.08 -2.50
CA ILE A 43 -7.95 19.48 -2.80
C ILE A 43 -9.29 20.19 -3.01
N TYR A 44 -9.52 21.25 -2.24
CA TYR A 44 -10.65 22.14 -2.45
C TYR A 44 -10.29 23.21 -3.49
N GLN A 45 -11.08 23.33 -4.56
CA GLN A 45 -10.88 24.35 -5.60
C GLN A 45 -12.07 25.31 -5.66
N ARG A 46 -11.80 26.59 -5.39
CA ARG A 46 -12.78 27.66 -5.53
C ARG A 46 -12.87 28.13 -6.98
N PHE A 47 -13.95 28.85 -7.30
CA PHE A 47 -14.14 29.46 -8.61
C PHE A 47 -12.94 30.33 -9.02
N GLY A 48 -12.49 30.18 -10.26
CA GLY A 48 -11.39 30.97 -10.84
C GLY A 48 -9.99 30.54 -10.43
N GLN A 49 -9.82 29.65 -9.44
CA GLN A 49 -8.50 29.16 -9.07
C GLN A 49 -7.98 28.19 -10.12
N THR A 50 -6.73 28.35 -10.54
CA THR A 50 -6.08 27.55 -11.58
C THR A 50 -4.64 27.18 -11.25
N THR A 51 -4.00 27.85 -10.31
CA THR A 51 -2.62 27.56 -9.91
C THR A 51 -2.55 26.67 -8.66
N GLU A 52 -1.45 25.94 -8.52
CA GLU A 52 -1.23 25.06 -7.37
C GLU A 52 -1.19 25.86 -6.06
N GLU A 53 -0.56 27.04 -6.08
CA GLU A 53 -0.47 27.97 -4.96
C GLU A 53 -1.86 28.43 -4.50
N GLU A 54 -2.77 28.74 -5.44
CA GLU A 54 -4.14 29.12 -5.13
C GLU A 54 -4.93 27.97 -4.48
N LEU A 55 -4.75 26.75 -4.99
CA LEU A 55 -5.43 25.56 -4.50
C LEU A 55 -5.01 25.20 -3.08
N PHE A 56 -3.70 25.14 -2.82
CA PHE A 56 -3.20 24.84 -1.47
C PHE A 56 -3.34 26.01 -0.51
N GLY A 57 -3.47 27.26 -0.99
CA GLY A 57 -3.68 28.45 -0.18
C GLY A 57 -5.08 28.55 0.47
N ASN A 58 -6.01 27.64 0.17
CA ASN A 58 -7.36 27.67 0.74
C ASN A 58 -7.37 27.36 2.25
N ALA A 59 -7.58 28.38 3.09
CA ALA A 59 -7.69 28.23 4.54
C ALA A 59 -9.12 27.93 5.02
N THR A 60 -10.13 28.12 4.17
CA THR A 60 -11.54 27.91 4.50
C THR A 60 -12.18 26.87 3.57
N ARG A 61 -13.33 26.35 4.01
CA ARG A 61 -14.14 25.35 3.32
C ARG A 61 -15.58 25.86 3.17
N SER A 62 -16.29 25.33 2.18
CA SER A 62 -17.73 25.58 2.01
C SER A 62 -18.55 24.46 2.67
N ASP A 63 -19.82 24.75 2.95
CA ASP A 63 -20.77 23.76 3.49
C ASP A 63 -20.91 22.55 2.57
N ALA A 64 -20.91 22.76 1.25
CA ALA A 64 -20.95 21.70 0.26
C ALA A 64 -19.69 20.81 0.29
N PHE A 65 -18.51 21.40 0.52
CA PHE A 65 -17.28 20.64 0.69
C PHE A 65 -17.31 19.82 1.98
N ASP A 66 -17.80 20.39 3.08
CA ASP A 66 -17.98 19.67 4.34
C ASP A 66 -18.98 18.52 4.23
N GLU A 67 -20.09 18.74 3.54
CA GLU A 67 -21.06 17.70 3.25
C GLU A 67 -20.43 16.56 2.44
N PHE A 68 -19.61 16.89 1.44
CA PHE A 68 -18.84 15.90 0.68
C PHE A 68 -17.90 15.09 1.56
N LEU A 69 -17.12 15.74 2.43
CA LEU A 69 -16.20 15.07 3.36
C LEU A 69 -16.95 14.08 4.27
N ASN A 70 -18.13 14.46 4.75
CA ASN A 70 -18.98 13.59 5.59
C ASN A 70 -19.59 12.40 4.84
N ILE A 71 -19.64 12.44 3.50
CA ILE A 71 -20.10 11.31 2.69
C ILE A 71 -18.98 10.27 2.54
N ILE A 72 -17.73 10.71 2.34
CA ILE A 72 -16.64 9.80 1.98
C ILE A 72 -16.05 9.08 3.20
N GLY A 73 -16.07 9.72 4.36
CA GLY A 73 -15.54 9.15 5.59
C GLY A 73 -15.97 9.91 6.84
N GLU A 74 -15.38 9.53 7.96
CA GLU A 74 -15.63 10.08 9.28
C GLU A 74 -14.50 11.03 9.65
N ARG A 75 -14.84 12.10 10.39
CA ARG A 75 -13.82 12.96 10.98
C ARG A 75 -13.20 12.27 12.18
N VAL A 76 -11.89 12.24 12.22
CA VAL A 76 -11.12 11.64 13.31
C VAL A 76 -10.14 12.67 13.86
N GLU A 77 -10.00 12.72 15.19
CA GLU A 77 -8.92 13.46 15.83
C GLU A 77 -7.60 12.74 15.56
N LEU A 78 -6.55 13.47 15.18
CA LEU A 78 -5.25 12.88 14.89
C LEU A 78 -4.49 12.53 16.17
N ARG A 79 -4.69 13.27 17.25
CA ARG A 79 -4.03 13.01 18.52
C ARG A 79 -4.41 11.62 19.03
N ASN A 80 -3.41 10.78 19.25
CA ASN A 80 -3.58 9.39 19.69
C ASN A 80 -4.43 8.52 18.74
N PHE A 81 -4.57 8.88 17.46
CA PHE A 81 -5.28 8.05 16.50
C PHE A 81 -4.55 6.70 16.31
N GLU A 82 -5.28 5.60 16.50
CA GLU A 82 -4.72 4.24 16.47
C GLU A 82 -4.81 3.55 15.09
N GLY A 83 -5.59 4.10 14.16
CA GLY A 83 -5.74 3.57 12.81
C GLY A 83 -4.59 3.94 11.87
N TYR A 84 -4.71 3.54 10.60
CA TYR A 84 -3.74 3.92 9.58
C TYR A 84 -3.63 5.45 9.41
N ARG A 85 -2.49 6.01 9.82
CA ARG A 85 -2.26 7.46 9.85
C ARG A 85 -1.88 8.12 8.52
N GLY A 86 -1.63 7.38 7.45
CA GLY A 86 -1.25 7.95 6.13
C GLY A 86 0.05 8.77 6.09
N GLY A 87 0.81 8.83 7.18
CA GLY A 87 1.97 9.73 7.32
C GLY A 87 1.67 11.06 8.02
N LEU A 88 0.44 11.23 8.54
CA LEU A 88 0.08 12.33 9.44
C LEU A 88 0.66 12.12 10.84
N ASP A 89 0.90 13.21 11.55
CA ASP A 89 1.42 13.24 12.91
C ASP A 89 0.27 13.05 13.92
N THR A 90 0.38 12.00 14.72
CA THR A 90 -0.60 11.65 15.75
C THR A 90 -0.14 11.98 17.17
N GLN A 91 1.04 12.58 17.31
CA GLN A 91 1.68 12.84 18.61
C GLN A 91 1.84 14.33 18.92
N HIS A 92 2.33 15.12 17.96
CA HIS A 92 2.75 16.50 18.21
C HIS A 92 1.87 17.56 17.52
N GLY A 93 0.83 17.15 16.79
CA GLY A 93 -0.10 18.05 16.10
C GLY A 93 0.50 18.82 14.92
N GLN A 94 1.61 18.35 14.35
CA GLN A 94 2.33 19.05 13.27
C GLN A 94 1.59 19.01 11.93
N THR A 95 0.60 18.13 11.78
CA THR A 95 -0.13 17.94 10.51
C THR A 95 -1.63 18.22 10.65
N GLY A 96 -1.99 19.12 11.56
CA GLY A 96 -3.38 19.43 11.89
C GLY A 96 -3.87 18.65 13.11
N THR A 97 -5.11 18.92 13.50
CA THR A 97 -5.74 18.31 14.68
C THR A 97 -6.72 17.19 14.32
N GLU A 98 -7.28 17.24 13.11
CA GLU A 98 -8.25 16.27 12.61
C GLU A 98 -7.98 15.92 11.15
N SER A 99 -8.55 14.81 10.71
CA SER A 99 -8.62 14.46 9.29
C SER A 99 -9.90 13.67 8.99
N VAL A 100 -10.06 13.24 7.74
CA VAL A 100 -11.12 12.30 7.32
C VAL A 100 -10.53 10.92 7.12
N TYR A 101 -11.18 9.91 7.67
CA TYR A 101 -10.76 8.52 7.60
C TYR A 101 -11.96 7.61 7.34
N CYS A 102 -11.74 6.46 6.70
CA CYS A 102 -12.76 5.40 6.72
C CYS A 102 -12.14 4.01 6.58
N GLN A 103 -12.93 3.01 6.98
CA GLN A 103 -12.72 1.63 6.57
C GLN A 103 -13.67 1.28 5.41
N PHE A 104 -13.11 0.69 4.36
CA PHE A 104 -13.84 0.28 3.18
C PHE A 104 -13.35 -1.08 2.69
N ARG A 105 -14.21 -2.11 2.76
CA ARG A 105 -13.89 -3.48 2.32
C ARG A 105 -12.60 -4.02 2.97
N GLN A 106 -12.50 -3.90 4.30
CA GLN A 106 -11.33 -4.32 5.10
C GLN A 106 -10.03 -3.56 4.78
N ARG A 107 -10.14 -2.41 4.10
CA ARG A 107 -9.01 -1.52 3.83
C ARG A 107 -9.19 -0.22 4.61
N GLU A 108 -8.10 0.30 5.13
CA GLU A 108 -8.08 1.59 5.81
C GLU A 108 -7.73 2.69 4.81
N ILE A 109 -8.43 3.81 4.86
CA ILE A 109 -8.21 4.94 3.96
C ILE A 109 -8.08 6.21 4.80
N MET A 110 -6.90 6.83 4.72
CA MET A 110 -6.64 8.15 5.30
C MET A 110 -6.71 9.21 4.20
N PHE A 111 -7.45 10.30 4.42
CA PHE A 111 -7.49 11.40 3.48
C PHE A 111 -6.55 12.53 3.93
N HIS A 112 -5.77 13.07 3.01
CA HIS A 112 -5.01 14.30 3.23
C HIS A 112 -5.84 15.48 2.71
N VAL A 113 -6.69 16.03 3.58
CA VAL A 113 -7.58 17.14 3.21
C VAL A 113 -6.83 18.47 3.27
N SER A 114 -6.73 19.17 2.14
CA SER A 114 -5.90 20.39 2.03
C SER A 114 -6.25 21.45 3.07
N THR A 115 -7.54 21.61 3.39
CA THR A 115 -8.02 22.59 4.39
C THR A 115 -7.87 22.13 5.85
N MET A 116 -7.56 20.86 6.11
CA MET A 116 -7.33 20.32 7.47
C MET A 116 -5.83 20.25 7.81
N LEU A 117 -4.97 20.26 6.78
CA LEU A 117 -3.54 20.42 6.97
C LEU A 117 -3.18 21.87 7.37
N PRO A 118 -2.10 22.08 8.14
CA PRO A 118 -1.74 23.41 8.62
C PRO A 118 -1.56 24.41 7.47
N TYR A 119 -1.98 25.64 7.73
CA TYR A 119 -1.75 26.77 6.85
C TYR A 119 -0.57 27.58 7.37
N THR A 120 0.41 27.87 6.52
CA THR A 120 1.57 28.68 6.88
C THR A 120 1.48 30.06 6.23
N ALA A 121 1.25 31.11 7.02
CA ALA A 121 1.22 32.47 6.47
C ALA A 121 2.59 32.86 5.88
N GLY A 122 2.58 33.44 4.67
CA GLY A 122 3.79 33.82 3.95
C GLY A 122 4.44 32.71 3.11
N ASP A 123 4.04 31.45 3.29
CA ASP A 123 4.45 30.35 2.42
C ASP A 123 3.48 30.23 1.23
N MET A 124 3.80 30.87 0.11
CA MET A 124 2.94 30.82 -1.07
C MET A 124 2.79 29.41 -1.66
N GLN A 125 3.77 28.53 -1.46
CA GLN A 125 3.72 27.15 -1.96
C GLN A 125 3.05 26.17 -1.00
N GLN A 126 2.77 26.60 0.24
CA GLN A 126 2.19 25.76 1.29
C GLN A 126 2.88 24.39 1.36
N LEU A 127 4.21 24.40 1.52
CA LEU A 127 5.06 23.21 1.39
C LEU A 127 4.63 22.06 2.30
N GLN A 128 4.09 22.35 3.48
CA GLN A 128 3.55 21.32 4.37
C GLN A 128 2.37 20.58 3.73
N ARG A 129 1.42 21.30 3.13
CA ARG A 129 0.27 20.70 2.44
C ARG A 129 0.72 19.91 1.21
N LYS A 130 1.59 20.52 0.41
CA LYS A 130 2.17 19.91 -0.80
C LYS A 130 2.98 18.66 -0.48
N ARG A 131 3.71 18.62 0.63
CA ARG A 131 4.48 17.44 1.05
C ARG A 131 3.60 16.22 1.30
N HIS A 132 2.39 16.41 1.85
CA HIS A 132 1.48 15.28 2.07
C HIS A 132 0.75 14.94 0.78
N ILE A 133 -0.01 15.87 0.23
CA ILE A 133 -0.89 15.64 -0.93
C ILE A 133 -0.08 15.35 -2.21
N GLY A 134 1.03 16.07 -2.43
CA GLY A 134 1.88 15.87 -3.60
C GLY A 134 2.67 14.55 -3.59
N ASN A 135 2.69 13.83 -2.47
CA ASN A 135 3.24 12.48 -2.36
C ASN A 135 2.14 11.40 -2.40
N ASP A 136 0.87 11.77 -2.52
CA ASP A 136 -0.21 10.82 -2.77
C ASP A 136 -0.25 10.49 -4.27
N ILE A 137 -0.51 9.22 -4.57
CA ILE A 137 -0.58 8.75 -5.96
C ILE A 137 -1.88 9.25 -6.62
N VAL A 138 -2.95 9.36 -5.84
CA VAL A 138 -4.28 9.77 -6.29
C VAL A 138 -4.80 10.88 -5.39
N ALA A 139 -5.40 11.90 -6.00
CA ALA A 139 -6.06 12.99 -5.29
C ALA A 139 -7.45 13.26 -5.89
N ILE A 140 -8.38 13.65 -5.03
CA ILE A 140 -9.69 14.18 -5.38
C ILE A 140 -9.55 15.70 -5.47
N VAL A 141 -10.02 16.29 -6.55
CA VAL A 141 -10.23 17.74 -6.61
C VAL A 141 -11.73 17.99 -6.49
N PHE A 142 -12.15 18.60 -5.39
CA PHE A 142 -13.53 19.04 -5.22
C PHE A 142 -13.68 20.39 -5.92
N GLN A 143 -14.40 20.38 -7.05
CA GLN A 143 -14.67 21.55 -7.88
C GLN A 143 -16.17 21.74 -8.08
N VAL A 144 -16.54 22.95 -8.49
CA VAL A 144 -17.89 23.28 -8.98
C VAL A 144 -18.00 23.12 -10.52
N SER A 145 -17.04 22.47 -11.20
CA SER A 145 -17.13 21.99 -12.60
C SER A 145 -15.92 21.10 -12.98
N VAL A 146 -15.96 20.38 -14.10
CA VAL A 146 -15.18 19.15 -14.37
C VAL A 146 -13.99 19.33 -15.33
N THR A 147 -12.83 18.71 -15.04
CA THR A 147 -11.75 18.41 -16.02
C THR A 147 -11.03 17.07 -15.70
N ALA A 148 -10.34 16.48 -16.70
CA ALA A 148 -9.50 15.27 -16.58
C ALA A 148 -8.23 15.38 -17.45
N ARG A 149 -7.20 14.57 -17.20
CA ARG A 149 -5.95 14.47 -18.00
C ARG A 149 -5.96 13.25 -18.93
N ASP A 150 -5.31 13.37 -20.09
CA ASP A 150 -5.37 12.41 -21.19
C ASP A 150 -4.43 11.18 -21.06
N ASP A 151 -3.43 11.23 -20.17
CA ASP A 151 -2.34 10.25 -20.09
C ASP A 151 -2.59 9.08 -19.11
N VAL A 152 -3.72 9.08 -18.41
CA VAL A 152 -4.08 8.03 -17.45
C VAL A 152 -4.87 6.92 -18.16
N PRO A 153 -4.40 5.65 -18.14
CA PRO A 153 -5.16 4.54 -18.70
C PRO A 153 -6.53 4.41 -18.05
N PHE A 154 -7.53 3.94 -18.80
CA PHE A 154 -8.86 3.73 -18.26
C PHE A 154 -8.83 2.78 -17.05
N PHE A 155 -9.49 3.19 -15.96
CA PHE A 155 -9.70 2.37 -14.77
C PHE A 155 -11.18 2.37 -14.40
N GLY A 156 -11.73 1.24 -13.98
CA GLY A 156 -13.12 1.13 -13.58
C GLY A 156 -13.41 1.68 -12.18
N PRO A 157 -14.69 1.73 -11.76
CA PRO A 157 -15.90 1.58 -12.58
C PRO A 157 -16.04 2.69 -13.63
N THR A 158 -16.74 2.40 -14.74
CA THR A 158 -17.15 3.43 -15.73
C THR A 158 -18.06 4.45 -15.06
N LEU A 159 -18.01 5.70 -15.50
CA LEU A 159 -19.01 6.68 -15.09
C LEU A 159 -20.39 6.21 -15.59
N PRO A 160 -21.46 6.37 -14.79
CA PRO A 160 -22.82 6.17 -15.27
C PRO A 160 -23.15 7.20 -16.36
N ALA A 161 -24.17 6.89 -17.16
CA ALA A 161 -24.74 7.82 -18.14
C ALA A 161 -26.17 8.19 -17.68
N PRO A 162 -26.44 9.43 -17.24
CA PRO A 162 -25.52 10.58 -17.12
C PRO A 162 -24.52 10.41 -15.96
N SER A 163 -23.37 11.10 -16.03
CA SER A 163 -22.30 11.04 -15.03
C SER A 163 -22.63 11.86 -13.78
N ILE A 164 -23.80 11.60 -13.21
CA ILE A 164 -24.38 12.30 -12.07
C ILE A 164 -24.68 11.26 -10.99
N PHE A 165 -24.22 11.54 -9.77
CA PHE A 165 -24.52 10.75 -8.61
C PHE A 165 -25.32 11.58 -7.61
N ARG A 166 -26.28 10.95 -6.94
CA ARG A 166 -26.91 11.53 -5.76
C ARG A 166 -26.02 11.28 -4.54
N LYS A 167 -26.05 12.21 -3.59
CA LYS A 167 -25.45 11.98 -2.27
C LYS A 167 -26.01 10.69 -1.67
N GLY A 168 -25.12 9.81 -1.21
CA GLY A 168 -25.48 8.56 -0.57
C GLY A 168 -24.40 7.49 -0.64
N GLN A 169 -24.73 6.30 -0.14
CA GLN A 169 -23.79 5.18 -0.04
C GLN A 169 -23.34 4.65 -1.41
N GLU A 170 -24.18 4.76 -2.45
CA GLU A 170 -23.82 4.38 -3.82
C GLU A 170 -22.68 5.23 -4.36
N PHE A 171 -22.79 6.56 -4.23
CA PHE A 171 -21.73 7.49 -4.61
C PHE A 171 -20.45 7.23 -3.83
N ARG A 172 -20.56 7.08 -2.50
CA ARG A 172 -19.42 6.75 -1.63
C ARG A 172 -18.71 5.47 -2.10
N ASN A 173 -19.45 4.38 -2.28
CA ASN A 173 -18.90 3.09 -2.71
C ASN A 173 -18.23 3.19 -4.08
N PHE A 174 -18.87 3.89 -5.02
CA PHE A 174 -18.32 4.14 -6.34
C PHE A 174 -16.98 4.88 -6.24
N LEU A 175 -16.97 6.01 -5.51
CA LEU A 175 -15.81 6.88 -5.41
C LEU A 175 -14.63 6.19 -4.72
N LEU A 176 -14.85 5.52 -3.58
CA LEU A 176 -13.78 4.80 -2.87
C LEU A 176 -13.21 3.66 -3.71
N THR A 177 -14.06 2.90 -4.40
CA THR A 177 -13.61 1.86 -5.34
C THR A 177 -12.80 2.46 -6.48
N LYS A 178 -13.25 3.59 -7.03
CA LYS A 178 -12.60 4.32 -8.12
C LYS A 178 -11.21 4.81 -7.71
N LEU A 179 -11.04 5.33 -6.49
CA LEU A 179 -9.75 5.78 -5.95
C LEU A 179 -8.75 4.62 -5.78
N ILE A 180 -9.19 3.51 -5.17
CA ILE A 180 -8.36 2.31 -5.02
C ILE A 180 -7.92 1.79 -6.40
N ASN A 181 -8.85 1.74 -7.36
CA ASN A 181 -8.54 1.29 -8.71
C ASN A 181 -7.59 2.25 -9.44
N ALA A 182 -7.73 3.56 -9.22
CA ALA A 182 -6.82 4.56 -9.77
C ALA A 182 -5.38 4.34 -9.29
N GLU A 183 -5.20 4.11 -7.98
CA GLU A 183 -3.88 3.87 -7.41
C GLU A 183 -3.28 2.55 -7.90
N ASN A 184 -4.07 1.47 -7.90
CA ASN A 184 -3.66 0.17 -8.45
C ASN A 184 -3.32 0.25 -9.94
N ALA A 185 -4.00 1.10 -10.71
CA ALA A 185 -3.69 1.35 -12.12
C ALA A 185 -2.42 2.19 -12.27
N ALA A 186 -2.22 3.21 -11.43
CA ALA A 186 -1.02 4.05 -11.43
C ALA A 186 0.25 3.24 -11.16
N TYR A 187 0.20 2.21 -10.30
CA TYR A 187 1.32 1.29 -10.08
C TYR A 187 1.78 0.55 -11.35
N LYS A 188 0.90 0.41 -12.36
CA LYS A 188 1.24 -0.18 -13.65
C LYS A 188 1.90 0.81 -14.62
N SER A 189 1.94 2.10 -14.29
CA SER A 189 2.67 3.08 -15.10
C SER A 189 4.16 2.78 -15.10
N THR A 190 4.86 3.17 -16.17
CA THR A 190 6.29 2.87 -16.36
C THR A 190 7.18 3.34 -15.21
N LYS A 191 6.89 4.52 -14.64
CA LYS A 191 7.64 5.07 -13.50
C LYS A 191 7.49 4.18 -12.27
N PHE A 192 6.26 3.86 -11.86
CA PHE A 192 6.02 3.05 -10.67
C PHE A 192 6.39 1.58 -10.86
N ALA A 193 6.15 1.02 -12.05
CA ALA A 193 6.52 -0.36 -12.38
C ALA A 193 8.03 -0.61 -12.26
N LYS A 194 8.87 0.32 -12.74
CA LYS A 194 10.33 0.20 -12.59
C LYS A 194 10.80 0.21 -11.13
N LEU A 195 10.17 1.04 -10.30
CA LEU A 195 10.46 1.06 -8.86
C LEU A 195 10.00 -0.24 -8.19
N ALA A 196 8.80 -0.74 -8.53
CA ALA A 196 8.27 -1.99 -8.00
C ALA A 196 9.14 -3.20 -8.40
N GLU A 197 9.57 -3.30 -9.65
CA GLU A 197 10.47 -4.35 -10.13
C GLU A 197 11.80 -4.36 -9.37
N ARG A 198 12.40 -3.19 -9.10
CA ARG A 198 13.63 -3.10 -8.32
C ARG A 198 13.45 -3.64 -6.89
N THR A 199 12.35 -3.28 -6.23
CA THR A 199 12.04 -3.80 -4.89
C THR A 199 11.79 -5.30 -4.92
N ARG A 200 11.00 -5.78 -5.89
CA ARG A 200 10.70 -7.20 -6.08
C ARG A 200 11.96 -8.03 -6.28
N TYR A 201 12.90 -7.55 -7.10
CA TYR A 201 14.20 -8.19 -7.32
C TYR A 201 15.03 -8.23 -6.03
N SER A 202 15.16 -7.10 -5.33
CA SER A 202 15.93 -7.03 -4.08
C SER A 202 15.39 -7.96 -2.99
N LEU A 203 14.06 -8.07 -2.87
CA LEU A 203 13.42 -8.97 -1.91
C LEU A 203 13.58 -10.45 -2.32
N LEU A 204 13.56 -10.74 -3.62
CA LEU A 204 13.75 -12.10 -4.13
C LEU A 204 15.17 -12.60 -3.88
N GLU A 205 16.17 -11.76 -4.13
CA GLU A 205 17.58 -12.07 -3.84
C GLU A 205 17.78 -12.35 -2.35
N ALA A 206 17.20 -11.50 -1.48
CA ALA A 206 17.24 -11.71 -0.04
C ALA A 206 16.54 -13.01 0.38
N LEU A 207 15.35 -13.30 -0.16
CA LEU A 207 14.64 -14.56 0.08
C LEU A 207 15.50 -15.75 -0.33
N TYR A 208 16.02 -15.75 -1.56
CA TYR A 208 16.84 -16.83 -2.11
C TYR A 208 18.06 -17.10 -1.24
N GLY A 209 18.80 -16.05 -0.83
CA GLY A 209 19.95 -16.18 0.07
C GLY A 209 19.59 -16.86 1.38
N ASN A 210 18.51 -16.41 2.03
CA ASN A 210 18.06 -16.99 3.30
C ASN A 210 17.57 -18.45 3.15
N LEU A 211 16.82 -18.76 2.09
CA LEU A 211 16.34 -20.12 1.82
C LEU A 211 17.52 -21.06 1.59
N LYS A 212 18.53 -20.63 0.81
CA LYS A 212 19.73 -21.40 0.50
C LYS A 212 20.56 -21.68 1.76
N GLU A 213 20.82 -20.66 2.57
CA GLU A 213 21.60 -20.78 3.80
C GLU A 213 20.93 -21.75 4.79
N ARG A 214 19.61 -21.60 4.99
CA ARG A 214 18.85 -22.48 5.90
C ARG A 214 18.73 -23.89 5.36
N ALA A 215 18.45 -24.08 4.07
CA ALA A 215 18.40 -25.41 3.48
C ALA A 215 19.73 -26.14 3.61
N HIS A 216 20.86 -25.43 3.51
CA HIS A 216 22.18 -26.01 3.77
C HIS A 216 22.35 -26.39 5.24
N PHE A 217 22.01 -25.49 6.17
CA PHE A 217 22.12 -25.73 7.61
C PHE A 217 21.28 -26.95 8.07
N TYR A 218 20.03 -27.05 7.63
CA TYR A 218 19.15 -28.18 7.97
C TYR A 218 19.41 -29.43 7.13
N GLY A 219 19.99 -29.29 5.93
CA GLY A 219 20.32 -30.40 5.04
C GLY A 219 21.59 -31.17 5.41
N LEU A 220 22.57 -30.50 6.03
CA LEU A 220 23.84 -31.12 6.46
C LEU A 220 23.64 -32.30 7.43
N PRO A 221 22.84 -32.20 8.51
CA PRO A 221 22.62 -33.33 9.45
C PRO A 221 21.80 -34.49 8.84
N LEU A 222 20.95 -34.21 7.85
CA LEU A 222 20.14 -35.21 7.16
C LEU A 222 20.97 -36.03 6.16
N LEU A 223 22.00 -35.44 5.56
CA LEU A 223 22.90 -36.13 4.64
C LEU A 223 23.96 -36.97 5.38
N GLU A 224 24.50 -36.46 6.50
CA GLU A 224 25.46 -37.20 7.35
C GLU A 224 24.84 -38.46 8.00
N THR A 225 23.52 -38.44 8.24
CA THR A 225 22.80 -39.62 8.75
C THR A 225 22.52 -40.64 7.64
N THR A 226 22.35 -40.23 6.38
CA THR A 226 22.14 -41.15 5.26
C THR A 226 23.42 -41.85 4.78
N GLU A 227 24.60 -41.22 4.91
CA GLU A 227 25.87 -41.89 4.59
C GLU A 227 26.29 -42.90 5.68
N ASN A 228 25.90 -42.66 6.95
CA ASN A 228 26.17 -43.60 8.05
C ASN A 228 25.07 -44.64 8.29
N ALA A 229 23.91 -44.52 7.64
CA ALA A 229 22.78 -45.45 7.80
C ALA A 229 22.98 -46.82 7.11
N SER A 230 24.11 -47.07 6.44
CA SER A 230 24.47 -48.44 6.06
C SER A 230 24.89 -49.30 7.26
N HIS A 231 25.05 -48.73 8.46
CA HIS A 231 25.27 -49.49 9.70
C HIS A 231 24.38 -49.01 10.86
N SER A 232 23.49 -49.92 11.29
CA SER A 232 22.80 -50.00 12.58
C SER A 232 21.45 -49.28 12.75
N MET A 233 20.46 -50.13 13.06
CA MET A 233 19.14 -49.86 13.63
C MET A 233 19.21 -48.95 14.87
N GLY A 234 18.42 -47.87 14.90
CA GLY A 234 18.28 -47.05 16.12
C GLY A 234 17.34 -45.84 15.98
N ILE A 235 16.07 -46.07 15.64
CA ILE A 235 15.12 -45.00 15.23
C ILE A 235 14.57 -44.10 16.38
N PHE A 236 14.91 -44.29 17.67
CA PHE A 236 14.15 -43.62 18.75
C PHE A 236 14.88 -42.72 19.76
N HIS A 237 16.12 -42.26 19.53
CA HIS A 237 16.82 -41.44 20.54
C HIS A 237 16.98 -39.94 20.25
N SER A 238 16.76 -39.46 19.01
CA SER A 238 17.11 -38.05 18.67
C SER A 238 15.98 -37.02 18.86
N VAL A 239 14.77 -37.43 19.22
CA VAL A 239 13.63 -36.48 19.38
C VAL A 239 13.60 -35.82 20.77
N LYS A 240 14.39 -36.31 21.74
CA LYS A 240 14.31 -35.82 23.14
C LYS A 240 15.21 -34.62 23.47
N LYS A 241 16.06 -34.17 22.54
CA LYS A 241 17.02 -33.06 22.79
C LYS A 241 16.56 -31.69 22.26
N ALA A 242 15.43 -31.61 21.57
CA ALA A 242 14.91 -30.36 20.99
C ALA A 242 13.83 -29.65 21.84
N PHE A 243 13.39 -30.22 22.98
CA PHE A 243 12.34 -29.63 23.83
C PHE A 243 12.78 -29.29 25.26
N THR A 244 14.07 -29.38 25.59
CA THR A 244 14.60 -28.94 26.89
C THR A 244 15.91 -28.20 26.70
N GLY A 245 15.80 -26.92 26.37
CA GLY A 245 16.87 -25.93 26.43
C GLY A 245 16.24 -24.58 26.68
N ARG A 246 16.34 -24.11 27.92
CA ARG A 246 15.95 -22.78 28.38
C ARG A 246 16.68 -21.69 27.60
#